data_AF-A0A957LEJ9-F1
#
_entry.id   AF-A0A957LEJ9-F1
#
_cell.length_a   1.000
_cell.length_b   1.000
_cell.length_c   1.000
_cell.angle_alpha   90.00
_cell.angle_beta   90.00
_cell.angle_gamma   90.00
#
_symmetry.space_group_name_H-M   'P 1'
#
loop_
_entity.id
_entity.type
_entity.pdbx_description
1 polymer ?
#
loop_
_entity_poly.entity_id
_entity_poly.type
_entity_poly.pdbx_seq_one_letter_code
_entity_poly.pdbx_strand_id
1 'polypeptide(L)'
;MTQKLELKRILIFLAVAFGWAFTAGYIVYLNGGLFDAQPMFGGNLNTFTFWVGFVYMPAPAIAHVVTRLVTKEGWQNLYLDFKFKRGWRYIVFVWLYTAVAIIIGGVVFYAIFPQYFDPSLSGFTTMLTELEAQTGEPIPFSPSMLIVIQLVSALTAGLVINIPFMLGEEFGWRA
;
A
#
# COMPACT_ATOMS: atom_id res chain seq x y z
N MET A 1 32.05 -0.29 -13.82
CA MET A 1 32.31 0.76 -12.81
C MET A 1 33.43 0.32 -11.87
N THR A 2 34.03 1.26 -11.14
CA THR A 2 34.92 0.93 -10.02
C THR A 2 34.09 0.61 -8.78
N GLN A 3 34.50 -0.37 -7.97
CA GLN A 3 33.80 -0.78 -6.74
C GLN A 3 33.53 0.39 -5.78
N LYS A 4 34.42 1.38 -5.73
CA LYS A 4 34.27 2.60 -4.92
C LYS A 4 33.09 3.47 -5.38
N LEU A 5 32.81 3.53 -6.68
CA LEU A 5 31.69 4.30 -7.21
C LEU A 5 30.35 3.62 -6.90
N GLU A 6 30.29 2.30 -7.01
CA GLU A 6 29.09 1.51 -6.65
C GLU A 6 28.76 1.66 -5.16
N LEU A 7 29.76 1.50 -4.29
CA LEU A 7 29.56 1.71 -2.86
C LEU A 7 29.05 3.12 -2.54
N LYS A 8 29.60 4.14 -3.21
CA LYS A 8 29.14 5.52 -3.07
C LYS A 8 27.67 5.68 -3.46
N ARG A 9 27.23 5.06 -4.57
CA ARG A 9 25.83 5.10 -5.03
C ARG A 9 24.89 4.43 -4.05
N ILE A 10 25.23 3.23 -3.61
CA ILE A 10 24.45 2.48 -2.62
C ILE A 10 24.31 3.30 -1.33
N LEU A 11 25.40 3.88 -0.83
CA LEU A 11 25.35 4.69 0.40
C LEU A 11 24.48 5.95 0.24
N ILE A 12 24.59 6.65 -0.89
CA ILE A 12 23.74 7.82 -1.17
C ILE A 12 22.27 7.38 -1.24
N PHE A 13 21.99 6.31 -1.98
CA PHE A 13 20.63 5.78 -2.13
C PHE A 13 20.02 5.42 -0.78
N LEU A 14 20.71 4.62 0.03
CA LEU A 14 20.21 4.20 1.34
C LEU A 14 20.02 5.40 2.27
N ALA A 15 20.99 6.32 2.31
CA ALA A 15 20.88 7.51 3.15
C ALA A 15 19.67 8.36 2.78
N VAL A 16 19.40 8.56 1.49
CA VAL A 16 18.25 9.34 1.03
C VAL A 16 16.94 8.58 1.23
N ALA A 17 16.87 7.28 0.88
CA ALA A 17 15.66 6.49 0.99
C ALA A 17 15.19 6.41 2.45
N PHE A 18 16.08 5.99 3.35
CA PHE A 18 15.76 5.88 4.77
C PHE A 18 15.61 7.25 5.42
N GLY A 19 16.49 8.21 5.12
CA GLY A 19 16.39 9.56 5.67
C GLY A 19 15.08 10.24 5.30
N TRP A 20 14.64 10.11 4.05
CA TRP A 20 13.36 10.64 3.58
C TRP A 20 12.18 9.92 4.24
N ALA A 21 12.15 8.59 4.22
CA ALA A 21 11.09 7.81 4.83
C ALA A 21 10.97 8.07 6.35
N PHE A 22 12.08 8.11 7.08
CA PHE A 22 12.07 8.43 8.51
C PHE A 22 11.61 9.85 8.79
N THR A 23 12.01 10.83 7.96
CA THR A 23 11.52 12.21 8.09
C THR A 23 10.02 12.27 7.86
N ALA A 24 9.52 11.64 6.81
CA ALA A 24 8.08 11.57 6.52
C ALA A 24 7.30 10.86 7.64
N GLY A 25 7.82 9.74 8.14
CA GLY A 25 7.22 9.01 9.26
C GLY A 25 7.21 9.82 10.57
N TYR A 26 8.27 10.59 10.82
CA TYR A 26 8.32 11.50 11.96
C TYR A 26 7.30 12.63 11.84
N ILE A 27 7.10 13.18 10.64
CA ILE A 27 6.03 14.16 10.38
C ILE A 27 4.66 13.53 10.65
N VAL A 28 4.40 12.31 10.16
CA VAL A 28 3.15 11.58 10.44
C VAL A 28 2.93 11.42 11.94
N TYR A 29 3.96 11.02 12.68
CA TYR A 29 3.91 10.89 14.14
C TYR A 29 3.55 12.20 14.84
N LEU A 30 4.20 13.32 14.45
CA LEU A 30 3.92 14.64 15.01
C LEU A 30 2.51 15.15 14.69
N ASN A 31 1.88 14.66 13.62
CA ASN A 31 0.51 15.00 13.23
C ASN A 31 -0.53 14.01 13.79
N GLY A 32 -0.17 13.24 14.82
CA GLY A 32 -1.10 12.34 15.53
C GLY A 32 -1.33 10.98 14.84
N GLY A 33 -0.55 10.68 13.79
CA GLY A 33 -0.54 9.37 13.15
C GLY A 33 -1.87 8.99 12.49
N LEU A 34 -2.20 7.70 12.53
CA LEU A 34 -3.42 7.16 11.91
C LEU A 34 -4.69 7.56 12.67
N PHE A 35 -4.62 7.65 14.00
CA PHE A 35 -5.80 7.78 14.87
C PHE A 35 -6.33 9.21 14.96
N ASP A 36 -5.45 10.22 14.85
CA ASP A 36 -5.84 11.64 14.89
C ASP A 36 -5.75 12.32 13.51
N ALA A 37 -5.81 11.53 12.43
CA ALA A 37 -5.68 12.03 11.07
C ALA A 37 -6.82 12.99 10.72
N GLN A 38 -6.49 14.24 10.40
CA GLN A 38 -7.48 15.25 10.06
C GLN A 38 -7.91 15.19 8.59
N PRO A 39 -9.17 15.50 8.25
CA PRO A 39 -9.59 15.63 6.86
C PRO A 39 -8.77 16.70 6.13
N MET A 40 -8.39 16.41 4.89
CA MET A 40 -7.71 17.34 3.99
C MET A 40 -8.59 17.60 2.76
N PHE A 41 -8.50 18.83 2.23
CA PHE A 41 -9.17 19.23 0.98
C PHE A 41 -10.70 18.99 0.96
N GLY A 42 -11.35 18.95 2.13
CA GLY A 42 -12.80 18.79 2.24
C GLY A 42 -13.35 17.44 1.75
N GLY A 43 -12.51 16.40 1.65
CA GLY A 43 -12.91 15.08 1.16
C GLY A 43 -12.38 13.92 2.01
N ASN A 44 -12.42 12.71 1.44
CA ASN A 44 -12.00 11.46 2.11
C ASN A 44 -10.47 11.28 2.24
N LEU A 45 -9.68 12.22 1.72
CA LEU A 45 -8.24 12.24 1.94
C LEU A 45 -7.98 12.85 3.31
N ASN A 46 -7.24 12.15 4.16
CA ASN A 46 -6.82 12.66 5.47
C ASN A 46 -5.31 12.89 5.51
N THR A 47 -4.85 13.55 6.57
CA THR A 47 -3.43 13.88 6.79
C THR A 47 -2.54 12.65 6.74
N PHE A 48 -2.96 11.53 7.35
CA PHE A 48 -2.21 10.28 7.33
C PHE A 48 -2.03 9.74 5.90
N THR A 49 -3.12 9.55 5.17
CA THR A 49 -3.12 9.01 3.80
C THR A 49 -2.32 9.91 2.86
N PHE A 50 -2.40 11.23 3.04
CA PHE A 50 -1.62 12.18 2.25
C PHE A 50 -0.11 12.00 2.48
N TRP A 51 0.34 12.11 3.73
CA TRP A 51 1.77 12.01 4.05
C TRP A 51 2.34 10.63 3.74
N VAL A 52 1.61 9.55 4.05
CA VAL A 52 2.07 8.20 3.75
C VAL A 52 2.12 7.97 2.24
N GLY A 53 1.01 8.19 1.54
CA GLY A 53 0.91 7.89 0.11
C GLY A 53 1.82 8.75 -0.76
N PHE A 54 1.88 10.06 -0.52
CA PHE A 54 2.56 10.99 -1.43
C PHE A 54 3.94 11.42 -0.97
N VAL A 55 4.32 11.14 0.28
CA VAL A 55 5.64 11.57 0.81
C VAL A 55 6.44 10.39 1.31
N TYR A 56 5.86 9.47 2.09
CA TYR A 56 6.58 8.31 2.61
C TYR A 56 6.84 7.25 1.53
N MET A 57 5.81 6.75 0.86
CA MET A 57 5.91 5.67 -0.13
C MET A 57 6.86 5.96 -1.31
N PRO A 58 6.94 7.18 -1.87
CA PRO A 58 7.88 7.47 -2.96
C PRO A 58 9.35 7.59 -2.53
N ALA A 59 9.71 7.36 -1.26
CA ALA A 59 11.08 7.51 -0.77
C ALA A 59 12.14 6.77 -1.62
N PRO A 60 11.94 5.51 -2.07
CA PRO A 60 12.92 4.83 -2.92
C PRO A 60 13.08 5.51 -4.28
N ALA A 61 11.98 5.98 -4.90
CA ALA A 61 12.04 6.72 -6.15
C ALA A 61 12.83 8.03 -6.01
N ILE A 62 12.58 8.78 -4.93
CA ILE A 62 13.29 10.02 -4.62
C ILE A 62 14.78 9.74 -4.45
N ALA A 63 15.12 8.69 -3.70
CA ALA A 63 16.50 8.26 -3.52
C ALA A 63 17.20 7.88 -4.81
N HIS A 64 16.51 7.19 -5.71
CA HIS A 64 17.01 6.84 -7.04
C HIS A 64 17.31 8.08 -7.88
N VAL A 65 16.36 9.02 -7.97
CA VAL A 65 16.55 10.30 -8.67
C VAL A 65 17.74 11.06 -8.11
N VAL A 66 17.80 11.24 -6.78
CA VAL A 66 18.89 11.98 -6.12
C VAL A 66 20.24 11.30 -6.38
N THR A 67 20.32 9.98 -6.24
CA THR A 67 21.57 9.22 -6.47
C THR A 67 22.08 9.38 -7.90
N ARG A 68 21.19 9.33 -8.89
CA ARG A 68 21.54 9.52 -10.30
C ARG A 68 22.00 10.94 -10.59
N LEU A 69 21.33 11.95 -10.03
CA LEU A 69 21.72 13.36 -10.18
C LEU A 69 23.09 13.63 -9.55
N VAL A 70 23.34 13.13 -8.34
CA VAL A 70 24.60 13.35 -7.61
C VAL A 70 25.77 12.62 -8.27
N THR A 71 25.56 11.39 -8.75
CA THR A 71 26.62 10.58 -9.37
C THR A 71 26.72 10.73 -10.88
N LYS A 72 25.83 11.51 -11.48
CA LYS A 72 25.77 11.82 -12.92
C LYS A 72 25.77 10.58 -13.80
N GLU A 73 25.10 9.52 -13.37
CA GLU A 73 25.12 8.24 -14.10
C GLU A 73 24.23 8.22 -15.35
N GLY A 74 23.35 9.20 -15.49
CA GLY A 74 22.39 9.29 -16.59
C GLY A 74 21.11 8.49 -16.35
N TRP A 75 20.31 8.32 -17.40
CA TRP A 75 18.96 7.71 -17.36
C TRP A 75 18.86 6.42 -18.18
N GLN A 76 19.98 5.81 -18.49
CA GLN A 76 20.03 4.52 -19.18
C GLN A 76 19.71 3.38 -18.18
N ASN A 77 19.22 2.26 -18.72
CA ASN A 77 18.98 1.01 -17.98
C ASN A 77 18.12 1.18 -16.71
N LEU A 78 16.99 1.88 -16.81
CA LEU A 78 16.03 2.01 -15.70
C LEU A 78 15.27 0.71 -15.41
N TYR A 79 15.33 -0.26 -16.33
CA TYR A 79 14.64 -1.55 -16.24
C TYR A 79 13.12 -1.46 -15.95
N LEU A 80 12.48 -0.33 -16.28
CA LEU A 80 11.03 -0.09 -16.17
C LEU A 80 10.22 -0.72 -17.32
N ASP A 81 10.78 -1.67 -18.06
CA ASP A 81 10.12 -2.26 -19.20
C ASP A 81 9.05 -3.27 -18.77
N PHE A 82 7.78 -2.91 -18.93
CA PHE A 82 6.64 -3.72 -18.55
C PHE A 82 6.42 -4.85 -19.58
N LYS A 83 7.12 -5.97 -19.39
CA LYS A 83 7.07 -7.15 -20.29
C LYS A 83 5.80 -8.00 -20.08
N PHE A 84 4.62 -7.40 -20.23
CA PHE A 84 3.32 -8.02 -19.92
C PHE A 84 3.11 -9.36 -20.63
N LYS A 85 3.42 -9.46 -21.92
CA LYS A 85 3.24 -10.69 -22.72
C LYS A 85 4.01 -11.90 -22.17
N ARG A 86 5.13 -11.68 -21.47
CA ARG A 86 5.94 -12.74 -20.86
C ARG A 86 5.61 -12.94 -19.37
N GLY A 87 5.13 -11.89 -18.70
CA GLY A 87 4.90 -11.85 -17.25
C GLY A 87 3.48 -12.15 -16.78
N TRP A 88 2.46 -12.10 -17.65
CA TRP A 88 1.06 -12.11 -17.21
C TRP A 88 0.68 -13.33 -16.34
N ARG A 89 1.25 -14.51 -16.62
CA ARG A 89 1.02 -15.73 -15.81
C ARG A 89 1.51 -15.55 -14.38
N TYR A 90 2.66 -14.91 -14.20
CA TYR A 90 3.21 -14.62 -12.88
C TYR A 90 2.39 -13.55 -12.16
N ILE A 91 1.91 -12.54 -12.89
CA ILE A 91 1.02 -11.52 -12.32
C ILE A 91 -0.25 -12.17 -11.77
N VAL A 92 -0.92 -13.01 -12.57
CA VAL A 92 -2.14 -13.72 -12.14
C VAL A 92 -1.84 -14.68 -10.99
N PHE A 93 -0.72 -15.41 -11.04
CA PHE A 93 -0.33 -16.32 -9.97
C PHE A 93 -0.10 -15.59 -8.66
N VAL A 94 0.73 -14.53 -8.63
CA VAL A 94 1.02 -13.76 -7.41
C VAL A 94 -0.25 -13.07 -6.89
N TRP A 95 -1.11 -12.60 -7.78
CA TRP A 95 -2.39 -12.00 -7.41
C TRP A 95 -3.30 -12.98 -6.67
N LEU A 96 -3.57 -14.15 -7.26
CA LEU A 96 -4.41 -15.17 -6.62
C LEU A 96 -3.74 -15.79 -5.40
N TYR A 97 -2.43 -16.01 -5.46
CA TYR A 97 -1.64 -16.54 -4.35
C TYR A 97 -1.73 -15.64 -3.12
N THR A 98 -1.60 -14.32 -3.30
CA THR A 98 -1.74 -13.36 -2.19
C THR A 98 -3.12 -13.44 -1.55
N ALA A 99 -4.18 -13.52 -2.35
CA ALA A 99 -5.55 -13.67 -1.83
C ALA A 99 -5.73 -14.96 -1.03
N VAL A 100 -5.23 -16.08 -1.56
CA VAL A 100 -5.27 -17.39 -0.90
C VAL A 100 -4.45 -17.36 0.40
N ALA A 101 -3.27 -16.75 0.39
CA ALA A 101 -2.41 -16.63 1.56
C ALA A 101 -3.09 -15.82 2.69
N ILE A 102 -3.81 -14.74 2.36
CA ILE A 102 -4.59 -13.96 3.33
C ILE A 102 -5.69 -14.82 3.95
N ILE A 103 -6.43 -15.58 3.13
CA ILE A 103 -7.49 -16.48 3.63
C ILE A 103 -6.90 -17.55 4.54
N ILE A 104 -5.80 -18.20 4.13
CA ILE A 104 -5.11 -19.20 4.96
C ILE A 104 -4.65 -18.58 6.27
N GLY A 105 -4.04 -17.40 6.24
CA GLY A 105 -3.61 -16.67 7.43
C GLY A 105 -4.79 -16.39 8.38
N GLY A 106 -5.93 -15.96 7.84
CA GLY A 106 -7.16 -15.77 8.61
C GLY A 106 -7.68 -17.07 9.24
N VAL A 107 -7.73 -18.16 8.46
CA VAL A 107 -8.15 -19.48 8.97
C VAL A 107 -7.23 -19.95 10.10
N VAL A 108 -5.91 -19.83 9.92
CA VAL A 108 -4.93 -20.20 10.96
C VAL A 108 -5.11 -19.33 12.20
N PHE A 109 -5.30 -18.02 12.03
CA PHE A 109 -5.53 -17.10 13.15
C PHE A 109 -6.76 -17.51 13.95
N TYR A 110 -7.91 -17.73 13.31
CA TYR A 110 -9.14 -18.13 14.00
C TYR A 110 -9.11 -19.57 14.54
N ALA A 111 -8.30 -20.45 13.96
CA ALA A 111 -8.07 -21.77 14.54
C ALA A 111 -7.28 -21.70 15.85
N ILE A 112 -6.33 -20.77 15.96
CA ILE A 112 -5.54 -20.53 17.18
C ILE A 112 -6.34 -19.72 18.20
N PHE A 113 -7.12 -18.74 17.73
CA PHE A 113 -7.90 -17.83 18.57
C PHE A 113 -9.40 -17.85 18.21
N PRO A 114 -10.10 -18.97 18.48
CA PRO A 114 -11.50 -19.14 18.06
C PRO A 114 -12.45 -18.14 18.74
N GLN A 115 -12.08 -17.56 19.88
CA GLN A 115 -12.89 -16.55 20.57
C GLN A 115 -13.12 -15.26 19.77
N TYR A 116 -12.27 -14.98 18.76
CA TYR A 116 -12.44 -13.81 17.89
C TYR A 116 -13.25 -14.13 16.63
N PHE A 117 -13.58 -15.40 16.38
CA PHE A 117 -14.33 -15.78 15.19
C PHE A 117 -15.83 -15.54 15.42
N ASP A 118 -16.41 -14.63 14.65
CA ASP A 118 -17.84 -14.35 14.64
C ASP A 118 -18.51 -14.94 13.39
N PRO A 119 -18.99 -16.20 13.45
CA PRO A 119 -19.66 -16.84 12.31
C PRO A 119 -21.01 -16.19 11.97
N SER A 120 -21.60 -15.46 12.91
CA SER A 120 -22.91 -14.80 12.73
C SER A 120 -22.79 -13.41 12.09
N LEU A 121 -21.57 -12.90 11.94
CA LEU A 121 -21.30 -11.54 11.48
C LEU A 121 -22.04 -10.50 12.34
N SER A 122 -22.24 -10.78 13.63
CA SER A 122 -22.98 -9.94 14.56
C SER A 122 -22.40 -8.53 14.63
N GLY A 123 -21.08 -8.41 14.86
CA GLY A 123 -20.42 -7.10 14.95
C GLY A 123 -20.52 -6.30 13.65
N PHE A 124 -20.38 -6.98 12.50
CA PHE A 124 -20.52 -6.33 11.20
C PHE A 124 -21.96 -5.89 10.93
N THR A 125 -22.95 -6.71 11.33
CA THR A 125 -24.37 -6.37 11.19
C THR A 125 -24.74 -5.17 12.06
N THR A 126 -24.25 -5.12 13.31
CA THR A 126 -24.45 -3.96 14.19
C THR A 126 -23.87 -2.69 13.58
N MET A 127 -22.65 -2.74 13.03
CA MET A 127 -22.03 -1.60 12.34
C MET A 127 -22.87 -1.11 11.15
N LEU A 128 -23.45 -2.02 10.37
CA LEU A 128 -24.32 -1.67 9.24
C LEU A 128 -25.61 -1.00 9.71
N THR A 129 -26.25 -1.52 10.75
CA THR A 129 -27.47 -0.91 11.32
C THR A 129 -27.19 0.47 11.93
N GLU A 130 -26.04 0.66 12.57
CA GLU A 130 -25.63 1.99 13.05
C GLU A 130 -25.40 2.96 11.90
N LEU A 131 -24.82 2.50 10.79
CA LEU A 131 -24.62 3.33 9.60
C LEU A 131 -25.96 3.75 8.97
N GLU A 132 -26.92 2.83 8.84
CA GLU A 132 -28.28 3.13 8.38
C GLU A 132 -28.96 4.18 9.25
N ALA A 133 -28.80 4.08 10.58
CA ALA A 133 -29.35 5.04 11.52
C ALA A 133 -28.72 6.44 11.38
N GLN A 134 -27.43 6.52 11.02
CA GLN A 134 -26.72 7.78 10.81
C GLN A 134 -27.04 8.44 9.47
N THR A 135 -27.16 7.65 8.40
CA THR A 135 -27.41 8.17 7.04
C THR A 135 -28.90 8.35 6.76
N GLY A 136 -29.77 7.65 7.49
CA GLY A 136 -31.21 7.58 7.21
C GLY A 136 -31.55 6.76 5.95
N GLU A 137 -30.56 6.10 5.35
CA GLU A 137 -30.70 5.36 4.10
C GLU A 137 -30.44 3.86 4.34
N PRO A 138 -31.35 2.97 3.90
CA PRO A 138 -31.16 1.54 4.05
C PRO A 138 -30.02 1.04 3.16
N ILE A 139 -29.24 0.09 3.68
CA ILE A 139 -28.16 -0.54 2.92
C ILE A 139 -28.78 -1.65 2.05
N PRO A 140 -28.66 -1.56 0.71
CA PRO A 140 -29.46 -2.40 -0.20
C PRO A 140 -28.96 -3.85 -0.32
N PHE A 141 -27.96 -4.25 0.45
CA PHE A 141 -27.31 -5.55 0.36
C PHE A 141 -27.21 -6.23 1.73
N SER A 142 -27.34 -7.56 1.76
CA SER A 142 -27.10 -8.32 2.98
C SER A 142 -25.63 -8.22 3.43
N PRO A 143 -25.33 -8.39 4.73
CA PRO A 143 -23.95 -8.39 5.23
C PRO A 143 -23.04 -9.39 4.51
N SER A 144 -23.54 -10.60 4.20
CA SER A 144 -22.79 -11.60 3.45
C SER A 144 -22.49 -11.18 2.02
N MET A 145 -23.43 -10.51 1.33
CA MET A 145 -23.21 -10.00 -0.01
C MET A 145 -22.18 -8.86 -0.02
N LEU A 146 -22.20 -7.99 0.99
CA LEU A 146 -21.20 -6.93 1.15
C LEU A 146 -19.79 -7.47 1.34
N ILE A 147 -19.62 -8.58 2.07
CA ILE A 147 -18.32 -9.25 2.18
C ILE A 147 -17.83 -9.72 0.80
N VAL A 148 -18.71 -10.33 0.01
CA VAL A 148 -18.36 -10.77 -1.36
C VAL A 148 -17.99 -9.58 -2.24
N ILE A 149 -18.77 -8.50 -2.20
CA ILE A 149 -18.49 -7.26 -2.93
C ILE A 149 -17.13 -6.69 -2.50
N GLN A 150 -16.85 -6.66 -1.20
CA GLN A 150 -15.59 -6.14 -0.68
C GLN A 150 -14.40 -7.02 -1.08
N LEU A 151 -14.55 -8.35 -1.11
CA LEU A 151 -13.53 -9.26 -1.61
C LEU A 151 -13.25 -9.02 -3.10
N VAL A 152 -14.28 -8.90 -3.93
CA VAL A 152 -14.12 -8.59 -5.36
C VAL A 152 -13.50 -7.21 -5.57
N SER A 153 -13.91 -6.22 -4.79
CA SER A 153 -13.35 -4.86 -4.81
C SER A 153 -11.87 -4.87 -4.41
N ALA A 154 -11.51 -5.57 -3.33
CA ALA A 154 -10.12 -5.70 -2.89
C ALA A 154 -9.25 -6.39 -3.96
N LEU A 155 -9.78 -7.42 -4.62
CA LEU A 155 -9.07 -8.12 -5.70
C LEU A 155 -8.91 -7.28 -6.96
N THR A 156 -9.76 -6.30 -7.21
CA THR A 156 -9.76 -5.49 -8.44
C THR A 156 -9.25 -4.07 -8.19
N ALA A 157 -10.00 -3.27 -7.44
CA ALA A 157 -9.67 -1.89 -7.11
C ALA A 157 -8.38 -1.80 -6.29
N GLY A 158 -8.15 -2.75 -5.37
CA GLY A 158 -6.93 -2.79 -4.57
C GLY A 158 -5.65 -2.82 -5.41
N LEU A 159 -5.65 -3.54 -6.54
CA LEU A 159 -4.52 -3.51 -7.47
C LEU A 159 -4.41 -2.16 -8.16
N VAL A 160 -5.48 -1.71 -8.81
CA VAL A 160 -5.46 -0.55 -9.71
C VAL A 160 -5.10 0.73 -8.95
N ILE A 161 -5.69 0.92 -7.77
CA ILE A 161 -5.47 2.13 -6.96
C ILE A 161 -4.05 2.18 -6.40
N ASN A 162 -3.43 1.02 -6.11
CA ASN A 162 -2.10 0.97 -5.51
C ASN A 162 -0.95 1.00 -6.51
N ILE A 163 -1.19 0.76 -7.81
CA ILE A 163 -0.14 0.81 -8.84
C ILE A 163 0.70 2.11 -8.77
N PRO A 164 0.11 3.32 -8.72
CA PRO A 164 0.90 4.55 -8.66
C PRO A 164 1.84 4.62 -7.45
N PHE A 165 1.40 4.10 -6.30
CA PHE A 165 2.18 4.10 -5.07
C PHE A 165 3.30 3.06 -5.09
N MET A 166 3.05 1.88 -5.67
CA MET A 166 4.06 0.82 -5.83
C MET A 166 5.11 1.12 -6.91
N LEU A 167 4.76 1.90 -7.94
CA LEU A 167 5.71 2.26 -9.00
C LEU A 167 6.94 2.97 -8.48
N GLY A 168 6.81 3.76 -7.40
CA GLY A 168 7.94 4.44 -6.78
C GLY A 168 8.95 3.46 -6.18
N GLU A 169 8.47 2.37 -5.59
CA GLU A 169 9.31 1.30 -5.08
C GLU A 169 10.00 0.56 -6.23
N GLU A 170 9.24 0.12 -7.24
CA GLU A 170 9.80 -0.62 -8.38
C GLU A 170 10.86 0.19 -9.14
N PHE A 171 10.61 1.47 -9.34
CA PHE A 171 11.60 2.39 -9.91
C PHE A 171 12.81 2.54 -8.99
N GLY A 172 12.58 2.83 -7.72
CA GLY A 172 13.62 3.10 -6.74
C GLY A 172 14.58 1.93 -6.51
N TRP A 173 14.06 0.71 -6.37
CA TRP A 173 14.87 -0.48 -6.08
C TRP A 173 15.69 -0.97 -7.27
N ARG A 174 15.42 -0.45 -8.48
CA ARG A 174 16.21 -0.73 -9.70
C ARG A 174 17.37 0.26 -9.90
N ALA A 175 17.71 1.03 -8.86
CA ALA A 175 18.81 1.99 -8.84
C ALA A 175 20.19 1.40 -9.11
#